data_AF-A0A965CB73-F1
#
_entry.id   AF-A0A965CB73-F1
#
_cell.length_a   1.000
_cell.length_b   1.000
_cell.length_c   1.000
_cell.angle_alpha   90.00
_cell.angle_beta   90.00
_cell.angle_gamma   90.00
#
_symmetry.space_group_name_H-M   'P 1'
#
loop_
_entity.id
_entity.type
_entity.pdbx_description
1 polymer ?
#
loop_
_entity_poly.entity_id
_entity_poly.type
_entity_poly.pdbx_seq_one_letter_code
_entity_poly.pdbx_strand_id
1 'polypeptide(L)' 'MASKKSATSLRSILVISFFSSVFVGLILLGAVDEVNTIFAFAIGTFVSVALGFVLLNWAAKPDENVEPGKPRLK' A
#
# COMPACT_ATOMS: atom_id res chain seq x y z
N MET A 1 -6.05 6.43 -26.84
CA MET A 1 -5.64 6.72 -25.45
C MET A 1 -6.16 5.60 -24.56
N ALA A 2 -5.39 4.52 -24.40
CA ALA A 2 -5.73 3.50 -23.42
C ALA A 2 -5.58 4.14 -22.03
N SER A 3 -6.70 4.30 -21.32
CA SER A 3 -6.70 4.68 -19.92
C SER A 3 -5.81 3.68 -19.20
N LYS A 4 -4.60 4.12 -18.80
CA LYS A 4 -3.73 3.36 -17.91
C LYS A 4 -4.50 3.19 -16.61
N LYS A 5 -5.26 2.08 -16.49
CA LYS A 5 -5.94 1.72 -15.24
C LYS A 5 -4.84 1.46 -14.22
N SER A 6 -4.60 2.44 -13.35
CA SER A 6 -3.80 2.28 -12.13
C SER A 6 -4.20 0.95 -11.48
N ALA A 7 -3.23 0.05 -11.26
CA ALA A 7 -3.49 -1.28 -10.72
C ALA A 7 -4.13 -1.23 -9.32
N THR A 8 -3.95 -0.11 -8.62
CA THR A 8 -4.62 0.22 -7.36
C THR A 8 -4.95 1.71 -7.32
N SER A 9 -6.12 2.09 -6.83
CA SER A 9 -6.51 3.50 -6.71
C SER A 9 -5.74 4.17 -5.58
N LEU A 10 -5.37 5.45 -5.72
CA LEU A 10 -4.70 6.21 -4.66
C LEU A 10 -5.49 6.17 -3.34
N ARG A 11 -6.83 6.21 -3.43
CA ARG A 11 -7.73 6.06 -2.29
C ARG A 11 -7.52 4.72 -1.57
N SER A 12 -7.42 3.62 -2.32
CA SER A 12 -7.18 2.29 -1.75
C SER A 12 -5.82 2.22 -1.04
N ILE A 13 -4.77 2.81 -1.63
CA ILE A 13 -3.44 2.86 -1.02
C ILE A 13 -3.50 3.60 0.32
N LEU A 14 -4.09 4.80 0.35
CA LEU A 14 -4.20 5.60 1.57
C LEU A 14 -5.02 4.90 2.65
N VAL A 15 -6.13 4.24 2.28
CA VAL A 15 -6.97 3.50 3.22
C VAL A 15 -6.19 2.33 3.83
N ILE A 16 -5.48 1.54 3.00
CA ILE A 16 -4.69 0.40 3.49
C ILE A 16 -3.58 0.89 4.41
N SER A 17 -2.79 1.89 3.98
CA SER A 17 -1.72 2.47 4.80
C SER A 17 -2.23 3.00 6.14
N PHE A 18 -3.41 3.64 6.16
CA PHE A 18 -4.03 4.13 7.39
C PHE A 18 -4.38 2.99 8.35
N PHE A 19 -5.07 1.95 7.88
CA PHE A 19 -5.42 0.81 8.73
C PHE A 19 -4.19 0.05 9.21
N SER A 20 -3.15 -0.10 8.38
CA SER A 20 -1.87 -0.68 8.80
C SER A 20 -1.18 0.13 9.90
N SER A 21 -1.18 1.46 9.79
CA SER A 21 -0.62 2.37 10.79
C SER A 21 -1.36 2.27 12.13
N VAL A 22 -2.70 2.28 12.11
CA VAL A 22 -3.54 2.13 13.31
C VAL A 22 -3.29 0.77 13.95
N PHE A 23 -3.23 -0.30 13.15
CA PHE A 23 -2.96 -1.65 13.65
C PHE A 23 -1.62 -1.76 14.37
N VAL A 24 -0.54 -1.21 13.79
CA VAL A 24 0.78 -1.18 14.43
C VAL A 24 0.77 -0.32 15.71
N GLY A 25 0.09 0.83 15.68
CA GLY A 25 -0.07 1.66 16.87
C GLY A 25 -0.79 0.93 18.01
N LEU A 26 -1.85 0.18 17.70
CA LEU A 26 -2.58 -0.64 18.69
C LEU A 26 -1.73 -1.75 19.29
N ILE A 27 -0.88 -2.40 18.48
CA ILE A 27 0.05 -3.42 18.98
C ILE A 27 1.08 -2.79 19.92
N LEU A 28 1.65 -1.65 19.54
CA LEU A 28 2.70 -0.99 20.31
C LEU A 28 2.18 -0.37 21.61
N LEU A 29 0.90 0.02 21.68
CA LEU A 29 0.25 0.43 22.93
C LEU A 29 0.31 -0.63 24.04
N GLY A 30 0.34 -1.92 23.68
CA GLY A 30 0.51 -3.01 24.65
C GLY A 30 1.96 -3.42 24.89
N ALA A 31 2.91 -2.88 24.13
CA ALA A 31 4.30 -3.33 24.13
C ALA A 31 5.30 -2.27 24.61
N VAL A 32 4.94 -0.98 24.56
CA VAL A 32 5.83 0.15 24.85
C VAL A 32 5.08 1.22 25.64
N ASP A 33 5.68 1.75 26.71
CA ASP A 33 5.08 2.80 27.54
C ASP A 33 5.23 4.21 26.94
N GLU A 34 6.16 4.37 25.99
CA GLU A 34 6.51 5.67 25.41
C GLU A 34 5.67 6.01 24.18
N VAL A 35 4.75 6.97 24.36
CA VAL A 35 3.80 7.43 23.33
C VAL A 35 4.51 7.95 22.07
N ASN A 36 5.64 8.66 22.22
CA ASN A 36 6.40 9.16 21.07
C ASN A 36 6.91 8.04 20.17
N THR A 37 7.35 6.93 20.77
CA THR A 37 7.81 5.74 20.06
C THR A 37 6.66 5.10 19.29
N ILE A 38 5.49 4.96 19.91
CA ILE A 38 4.28 4.45 19.26
C ILE A 38 3.92 5.28 18.02
N PHE A 39 3.89 6.61 18.15
CA PHE A 39 3.58 7.50 17.03
C PHE A 39 4.64 7.43 15.92
N ALA A 40 5.93 7.38 16.26
CA ALA A 40 7.00 7.26 15.28
C ALA A 40 6.87 5.98 14.43
N PHE A 41 6.57 4.84 15.06
CA PHE A 41 6.35 3.59 14.36
C PHE A 41 5.05 3.56 13.57
N ALA A 42 3.97 4.15 14.08
CA ALA A 42 2.71 4.25 13.35
C ALA A 42 2.86 5.10 12.08
N ILE A 43 3.51 6.28 12.18
CA ILE A 43 3.80 7.14 11.02
C ILE A 43 4.76 6.44 10.06
N GLY A 44 5.83 5.82 10.57
CA GLY A 44 6.77 5.04 9.78
C GLY A 44 6.06 3.96 8.97
N THR A 45 5.18 3.19 9.62
CA THR A 45 4.37 2.15 8.95
C THR A 45 3.49 2.73 7.85
N PHE A 46 2.80 3.84 8.11
CA PHE A 46 1.96 4.51 7.11
C PHE A 46 2.78 4.85 5.85
N VAL A 47 3.93 5.49 6.05
CA VAL A 47 4.82 5.93 4.98
C VAL A 47 5.39 4.74 4.23
N SER A 48 5.89 3.71 4.92
CA SER A 48 6.45 2.51 4.31
C SER A 48 5.43 1.75 3.45
N VAL A 49 4.20 1.57 3.94
CA VAL A 49 3.15 0.89 3.18
C VAL A 49 2.72 1.74 1.98
N ALA A 50 2.54 3.05 2.16
CA ALA A 50 2.17 3.96 1.07
C ALA A 50 3.25 3.96 -0.03
N LEU A 51 4.52 4.10 0.35
CA LEU A 51 5.64 4.06 -0.59
C LEU A 51 5.75 2.69 -1.26
N GLY A 52 5.56 1.59 -0.53
CA GLY A 52 5.56 0.24 -1.10
C GLY A 52 4.54 0.11 -2.22
N PHE A 53 3.29 0.52 -1.99
CA PHE A 53 2.26 0.48 -3.02
C PHE A 53 2.50 1.47 -4.16
N VAL A 54 3.04 2.66 -3.90
CA VAL A 54 3.40 3.62 -4.95
C VAL A 54 4.50 3.05 -5.84
N LEU A 55 5.54 2.45 -5.26
CA LEU A 55 6.62 1.80 -5.99
C LEU A 55 6.10 0.61 -6.78
N LEU A 56 5.23 -0.22 -6.21
CA LEU A 56 4.61 -1.34 -6.92
C LEU A 56 3.72 -0.85 -8.07
N ASN A 57 2.96 0.22 -7.88
CA ASN A 57 2.13 0.80 -8.94
C ASN A 57 2.97 1.46 -10.03
N TRP A 58 4.16 1.98 -9.70
CA TRP A 58 5.11 2.51 -10.67
C TRP A 58 5.86 1.40 -11.42
N ALA A 59 6.25 0.34 -10.71
CA ALA A 59 6.93 -0.83 -11.26
C ALA A 59 5.97 -1.78 -12.00
N ALA A 60 4.66 -1.66 -11.76
CA ALA A 60 3.65 -2.36 -12.52
C ALA A 60 3.76 -1.93 -13.98
N LYS A 61 4.31 -2.82 -14.81
CA LYS A 61 4.24 -2.66 -16.26
C LYS A 61 2.76 -2.60 -16.61
N PRO A 62 2.31 -1.62 -17.43
CA PRO A 62 0.96 -1.70 -17.99
C PRO A 62 0.88 -3.05 -18.70
N ASP A 63 -0.14 -3.85 -18.38
CA ASP A 63 -0.46 -5.08 -19.10
C ASP A 63 -0.72 -4.72 -20.58
N GLU A 64 0.36 -4.58 -21.37
CA GLU A 64 0.30 -4.48 -22.81
C GLU A 64 0.01 -5.90 -23.33
N ASN A 65 -1.21 -6.08 -23.85
CA ASN A 65 -1.66 -7.23 -24.62
C ASN A 65 -2.17 -8.46 -23.86
N VAL A 66 -3.00 -8.29 -22.82
CA VAL A 66 -3.90 -9.38 -22.38
C VAL A 66 -5.34 -8.97 -22.62
N GLU A 67 -5.88 -9.38 -23.77
CA GLU A 67 -7.31 -9.30 -24.03
C GLU A 67 -8.09 -10.09 -22.94
N PRO A 68 -9.20 -9.54 -22.42
CA PRO A 68 -10.01 -10.26 -21.43
C PRO A 68 -10.47 -11.60 -22.03
N GLY A 69 -10.07 -12.71 -21.41
CA GLY A 69 -10.44 -14.07 -21.84
C GLY A 69 -9.31 -14.93 -22.40
N LYS A 70 -8.08 -14.41 -22.55
CA LYS A 70 -6.93 -15.23 -22.94
C LYS A 70 -6.10 -15.69 -21.72
N PRO A 71 -5.60 -16.94 -21.71
CA PRO A 71 -4.79 -17.46 -20.61
C PRO A 71 -3.53 -16.62 -20.43
N ARG A 72 -3.26 -16.26 -19.17
CA ARG A 72 -2.17 -15.36 -18.76
C ARG A 72 -0.80 -16.03 -18.71
N LEU A 73 -0.70 -17.27 -19.17
CA LEU A 73 0.50 -18.10 -19.12
C LEU A 73 0.62 -18.79 -20.48
N LYS A 74 1.80 -18.68 -21.09
CA LYS A 74 2.18 -19.51 -22.24
C LYS A 74 2.73 -20.83 -21.73
#